data_AF-A0A942Q8C0-F1
#
_entry.id   AF-A0A942Q8C0-F1
#
_cell.length_a   1.000
_cell.length_b   1.000
_cell.length_c   1.000
_cell.angle_alpha   90.00
_cell.angle_beta   90.00
_cell.angle_gamma   90.00
#
_symmetry.space_group_name_H-M   'P 1'
#
loop_
_entity.id
_entity.type
_entity.pdbx_description
1 polymer ?
#
loop_
_entity_poly.entity_id
_entity_poly.type
_entity_poly.pdbx_seq_one_letter_code
_entity_poly.pdbx_strand_id
1 'polypeptide(L)'
;MNQSQFISFVKHFFASSDWSLFAHCAAALCFKHYDSAVGSKEAQIYFGQDEFTWVLFGVYQSEGCNILSTASVLIPKDCTTDQLIEYCSQFLTGVETAIANSYAVRLL
;
A
#
# COMPACT_ATOMS: atom_id res chain seq x y z
N MET A 1 -19.50 -2.21 -5.73
CA MET A 1 -18.40 -3.06 -6.27
C MET A 1 -18.22 -4.27 -5.37
N ASN A 2 -17.92 -5.47 -5.89
CA ASN A 2 -17.63 -6.64 -5.03
C ASN A 2 -16.13 -6.76 -4.70
N GLN A 3 -15.76 -7.65 -3.77
CA GLN A 3 -14.38 -7.80 -3.29
C GLN A 3 -13.39 -8.18 -4.38
N SER A 4 -13.77 -9.10 -5.26
CA SER A 4 -12.88 -9.54 -6.33
C SER A 4 -12.59 -8.40 -7.31
N GLN A 5 -13.61 -7.62 -7.67
CA GLN A 5 -13.47 -6.43 -8.51
C GLN A 5 -12.58 -5.37 -7.85
N PHE A 6 -12.80 -5.09 -6.56
CA PHE A 6 -11.99 -4.13 -5.81
C PHE A 6 -10.50 -4.56 -5.76
N ILE A 7 -10.22 -5.80 -5.39
CA ILE A 7 -8.84 -6.31 -5.32
C ILE A 7 -8.18 -6.27 -6.70
N SER A 8 -8.90 -6.65 -7.76
CA SER A 8 -8.38 -6.60 -9.13
C SER A 8 -8.04 -5.18 -9.54
N PHE A 9 -8.93 -4.21 -9.24
CA PHE A 9 -8.69 -2.80 -9.50
C PHE A 9 -7.43 -2.31 -8.79
N VAL A 10 -7.35 -2.54 -7.47
CA VAL A 10 -6.22 -2.08 -6.64
C VAL A 10 -4.90 -2.67 -7.12
N LYS A 11 -4.88 -3.96 -7.46
CA LYS A 11 -3.69 -4.61 -8.02
C LYS A 11 -3.25 -3.96 -9.34
N HIS A 12 -4.17 -3.72 -10.26
CA HIS A 12 -3.83 -3.05 -11.52
C HIS A 12 -3.34 -1.61 -11.30
N PHE A 13 -3.99 -0.87 -10.40
CA PHE A 13 -3.58 0.48 -10.06
C PHE A 13 -2.16 0.52 -9.49
N PHE A 14 -1.84 -0.30 -8.50
CA PHE A 14 -0.49 -0.33 -7.92
C PHE A 14 0.58 -0.88 -8.87
N ALA A 15 0.24 -1.88 -9.70
CA ALA A 15 1.14 -2.35 -10.74
C ALA A 15 1.52 -1.25 -11.75
N SER A 16 0.61 -0.33 -12.05
CA SER A 16 0.91 0.83 -12.90
C SER A 16 1.78 1.90 -12.22
N SER A 17 1.97 1.80 -10.90
CA SER A 17 2.71 2.76 -10.08
C SER A 17 4.02 2.17 -9.53
N ASP A 18 4.63 1.22 -10.25
CA ASP A 18 5.92 0.60 -9.90
C ASP A 18 5.89 -0.32 -8.66
N TRP A 19 4.70 -0.81 -8.27
CA TRP A 19 4.58 -1.85 -7.25
C TRP A 19 4.44 -3.23 -7.88
N SER A 20 5.17 -4.21 -7.34
CA SER A 20 5.11 -5.60 -7.80
C SER A 20 3.94 -6.33 -7.14
N LEU A 21 3.27 -7.19 -7.89
CA LEU A 21 2.17 -8.01 -7.37
C LEU A 21 2.72 -9.26 -6.69
N PHE A 22 2.15 -9.63 -5.54
CA PHE A 22 2.37 -10.97 -5.01
C PHE A 22 1.62 -12.01 -5.86
N ALA A 23 2.20 -13.22 -5.92
CA ALA A 23 1.57 -14.38 -6.54
C ALA A 23 0.20 -14.70 -5.89
N HIS A 24 -0.61 -15.51 -6.59
CA HIS A 24 -1.90 -15.96 -6.07
C HIS A 24 -1.73 -16.61 -4.67
N CYS A 25 -2.66 -16.28 -3.75
CA CYS A 25 -2.72 -16.74 -2.35
C CYS A 25 -1.82 -16.05 -1.30
N ALA A 26 -1.15 -14.94 -1.62
CA ALA A 26 -0.49 -14.12 -0.60
C ALA A 26 -1.49 -13.26 0.20
N ALA A 27 -1.18 -13.04 1.49
CA ALA A 27 -1.96 -12.14 2.36
C ALA A 27 -1.80 -10.66 1.98
N ALA A 28 -0.61 -10.28 1.50
CA ALA A 28 -0.35 -8.96 0.93
C ALA A 28 -0.75 -8.92 -0.56
N LEU A 29 -1.20 -7.76 -1.02
CA LEU A 29 -1.60 -7.53 -2.41
C LEU A 29 -0.40 -7.24 -3.31
N CYS A 30 0.51 -6.38 -2.85
CA CYS A 30 1.67 -5.93 -3.61
C CYS A 30 2.83 -5.54 -2.68
N PHE A 31 4.03 -5.45 -3.26
CA PHE A 31 5.25 -5.06 -2.58
C PHE A 31 6.12 -4.16 -3.45
N LYS A 32 7.04 -3.44 -2.81
CA LYS A 32 8.08 -2.67 -3.48
C LYS A 32 9.34 -2.67 -2.62
N HIS A 33 10.49 -2.79 -3.28
CA HIS A 33 11.79 -2.72 -2.61
C HIS A 33 12.30 -1.29 -2.62
N TYR A 34 12.89 -0.88 -1.51
CA TYR A 34 13.51 0.43 -1.33
C TYR A 34 14.93 0.22 -0.84
N ASP A 35 15.86 0.93 -1.45
CA ASP A 35 17.21 0.97 -0.91
C ASP A 35 17.22 1.81 0.38
N SER A 36 18.03 1.39 1.33
CA SER A 36 18.25 2.11 2.58
C SER A 36 19.71 1.99 3.02
N ALA A 37 20.14 2.83 3.96
CA ALA A 37 21.51 2.82 4.50
C ALA A 37 21.93 1.47 5.11
N VAL A 38 20.98 0.60 5.44
CA VAL A 38 21.19 -0.76 5.99
C VAL A 38 20.74 -1.86 5.02
N GLY A 39 20.77 -1.58 3.72
CA GLY A 39 20.43 -2.50 2.64
C GLY A 39 18.98 -2.40 2.18
N SER A 40 18.62 -3.20 1.17
CA SER A 40 17.27 -3.19 0.60
C SER A 40 16.21 -3.63 1.61
N LYS A 41 15.07 -2.92 1.62
CA LYS A 41 13.92 -3.17 2.50
C LYS A 41 12.65 -3.30 1.66
N GLU A 42 11.75 -4.16 2.09
CA GLU A 42 10.47 -4.40 1.41
C GLU A 42 9.34 -3.65 2.13
N ALA A 43 8.57 -2.86 1.37
CA ALA A 43 7.26 -2.40 1.77
C ALA A 43 6.19 -3.30 1.17
N GLN A 44 5.12 -3.56 1.92
CA GLN A 44 4.00 -4.40 1.49
C GLN A 44 2.69 -3.66 1.72
N ILE A 45 1.72 -3.85 0.83
CA ILE A 45 0.35 -3.33 1.00
C ILE A 45 -0.60 -4.50 1.18
N TYR A 46 -1.47 -4.36 2.17
CA TYR A 46 -2.47 -5.34 2.57
C TYR A 46 -3.88 -4.80 2.35
N PHE A 47 -4.82 -5.74 2.41
CA PHE A 47 -6.24 -5.48 2.23
C PHE A 47 -7.04 -6.03 3.42
N GLY A 48 -7.96 -5.21 3.92
CA GLY A 48 -8.97 -5.59 4.90
C GLY A 48 -10.34 -5.05 4.48
N GLN A 49 -11.38 -5.45 5.21
CA GLN A 49 -12.73 -4.91 5.01
C GLN A 49 -13.52 -4.96 6.31
N ASP A 50 -14.45 -4.03 6.47
CA ASP A 50 -15.54 -4.10 7.44
C ASP A 50 -16.90 -4.15 6.71
N GLU A 51 -18.00 -3.84 7.39
CA GLU A 51 -19.33 -3.83 6.80
C GLU A 51 -19.46 -2.80 5.66
N PHE A 52 -18.90 -1.59 5.83
CA PHE A 52 -19.15 -0.42 4.98
C PHE A 52 -17.94 0.04 4.17
N THR A 53 -16.73 -0.37 4.56
CA THR A 53 -15.47 0.11 3.98
C THR A 53 -14.56 -1.03 3.57
N TRP A 54 -13.78 -0.75 2.53
CA TRP A 54 -12.54 -1.44 2.22
C TRP A 54 -11.40 -0.71 2.93
N VAL A 55 -10.39 -1.46 3.39
CA VAL A 55 -9.23 -0.91 4.07
C VAL A 55 -7.98 -1.31 3.31
N LEU A 56 -7.16 -0.33 2.94
CA LEU A 56 -5.79 -0.56 2.48
C LEU A 56 -4.83 -0.07 3.57
N PHE A 57 -3.80 -0.86 3.85
CA PHE A 57 -2.79 -0.50 4.84
C PHE A 57 -1.41 -1.01 4.43
N GLY A 58 -0.39 -0.21 4.75
CA GLY A 58 1.00 -0.52 4.43
C GLY A 58 1.75 -1.11 5.61
N VAL A 59 2.77 -1.92 5.33
CA VAL A 59 3.76 -2.37 6.30
C VAL A 59 5.15 -2.15 5.70
N TYR A 60 6.03 -1.49 6.46
CA TYR A 60 7.44 -1.30 6.11
C TYR A 60 8.27 -1.39 7.38
N GLN A 61 9.05 -2.47 7.48
CA GLN A 61 9.91 -2.70 8.64
C GLN A 61 11.26 -2.02 8.42
N SER A 62 11.52 -0.95 9.16
CA SER A 62 12.78 -0.21 9.16
C SER A 62 13.48 -0.39 10.51
N GLU A 63 14.66 -1.02 10.52
CA GLU A 63 15.58 -1.04 11.68
C GLU A 63 14.95 -1.32 13.06
N GLY A 64 13.97 -2.23 13.13
CA GLY A 64 13.30 -2.61 14.38
C GLY A 64 12.00 -1.86 14.68
N CYS A 65 11.59 -0.90 13.85
CA CYS A 65 10.31 -0.19 13.94
C CYS A 65 9.52 -0.29 12.62
N ASN A 66 8.19 -0.45 12.71
CA ASN A 66 7.32 -0.42 11.53
C ASN A 66 6.86 1.02 11.28
N ILE A 67 7.40 1.65 10.23
CA ILE A 67 7.15 3.09 9.95
C ILE A 67 5.80 3.30 9.25
N LEU A 68 5.26 2.27 8.59
CA LEU A 68 3.94 2.35 7.93
C LEU A 68 2.79 1.93 8.85
N SER A 69 3.00 1.71 10.15
CA SER A 69 1.92 1.28 11.04
C SER A 69 0.73 2.27 11.12
N THR A 70 0.89 3.49 10.59
CA THR A 70 -0.13 4.54 10.54
C THR A 70 -0.63 4.85 9.12
N ALA A 71 -0.06 4.26 8.08
CA ALA A 71 -0.47 4.49 6.70
C ALA A 71 -1.62 3.54 6.33
N SER A 72 -2.85 3.97 6.55
CA SER A 72 -4.06 3.30 6.10
C SER A 72 -5.05 4.27 5.45
N VAL A 73 -5.88 3.76 4.55
CA VAL A 73 -7.02 4.49 3.99
C VAL A 73 -8.27 3.65 4.12
N LEU A 74 -9.37 4.29 4.52
CA LEU A 74 -10.70 3.73 4.54
C LEU A 74 -11.43 4.18 3.26
N ILE A 75 -11.92 3.22 2.49
CA ILE A 75 -12.55 3.45 1.20
C ILE A 75 -14.01 2.98 1.29
N PRO A 76 -15.00 3.88 1.20
CA PRO A 76 -16.42 3.50 1.22
C PRO A 76 -16.76 2.50 0.11
N LYS A 77 -17.56 1.46 0.41
CA LYS A 77 -17.93 0.43 -0.58
C LYS A 77 -18.86 0.94 -1.69
N ASP A 78 -19.52 2.07 -1.45
CA ASP A 78 -20.39 2.80 -2.36
C ASP A 78 -19.66 3.89 -3.17
N CYS A 79 -18.33 4.02 -3.02
CA CYS A 79 -17.57 5.00 -3.78
C CYS A 79 -17.62 4.74 -5.31
N THR A 80 -17.54 5.82 -6.07
CA THR A 80 -17.39 5.76 -7.53
C THR A 80 -15.97 5.33 -7.91
N THR A 81 -15.78 4.94 -9.17
CA THR A 81 -14.44 4.60 -9.67
C THR A 81 -13.47 5.78 -9.58
N ASP A 82 -13.93 7.01 -9.82
CA ASP A 82 -13.09 8.20 -9.70
C ASP A 82 -12.64 8.46 -8.26
N GLN A 83 -13.56 8.30 -7.30
CA GLN A 83 -13.23 8.37 -5.87
C GLN A 83 -12.24 7.28 -5.47
N LEU A 84 -12.41 6.06 -5.99
CA LEU A 84 -11.49 4.96 -5.74
C LEU A 84 -10.07 5.27 -6.25
N ILE A 85 -9.95 5.86 -7.45
CA ILE A 85 -8.66 6.33 -7.98
C ILE A 85 -8.04 7.36 -7.03
N GLU A 86 -8.83 8.32 -6.56
CA GLU A 86 -8.37 9.35 -5.63
C GLU A 86 -7.86 8.75 -4.32
N TYR A 87 -8.62 7.86 -3.69
CA TYR A 87 -8.22 7.18 -2.46
C TYR A 87 -6.93 6.36 -2.63
N CYS A 88 -6.82 5.59 -3.72
CA CYS A 88 -5.61 4.83 -4.01
C CYS A 88 -4.39 5.74 -4.25
N SER A 89 -4.58 6.87 -4.93
CA SER A 89 -3.53 7.85 -5.20
C SER A 89 -3.04 8.53 -3.91
N GLN A 90 -3.98 8.97 -3.06
CA GLN A 90 -3.66 9.58 -1.77
C GLN A 90 -2.92 8.60 -0.86
N PHE A 91 -3.40 7.36 -0.78
CA PHE A 91 -2.75 6.30 -0.01
C PHE A 91 -1.33 6.04 -0.49
N LEU A 92 -1.12 5.85 -1.80
CA LEU A 92 0.19 5.58 -2.35
C LEU A 92 1.16 6.75 -2.11
N THR A 93 0.69 7.97 -2.29
CA THR A 93 1.46 9.19 -2.00
C THR A 93 1.88 9.23 -0.53
N GLY A 94 0.97 8.88 0.39
CA GLY A 94 1.27 8.79 1.82
C GLY A 94 2.31 7.72 2.14
N VAL A 95 2.21 6.53 1.53
CA VAL A 95 3.18 5.43 1.70
C VAL A 95 4.57 5.85 1.21
N GLU A 96 4.67 6.32 -0.03
CA GLU A 96 5.95 6.74 -0.63
C GLU A 96 6.58 7.89 0.17
N THR A 97 5.77 8.87 0.61
CA THR A 97 6.23 9.99 1.45
C THR A 97 6.73 9.51 2.81
N ALA A 98 6.04 8.56 3.45
CA ALA A 98 6.45 8.02 4.75
C ALA A 98 7.75 7.23 4.64
N ILE A 99 7.93 6.44 3.58
CA ILE A 99 9.16 5.68 3.33
C ILE A 99 10.31 6.62 2.98
N ALA A 100 10.11 7.61 2.09
CA ALA A 100 11.13 8.60 1.74
C ALA A 100 11.61 9.41 2.95
N ASN A 101 10.71 9.70 3.90
CA ASN A 101 11.04 10.39 5.14
C ASN A 101 11.61 9.47 6.23
N SER A 102 11.63 8.14 6.02
CA SER A 102 12.24 7.22 6.97
C SER A 102 13.73 7.50 7.09
N TYR A 103 14.25 7.43 8.32
CA TYR A 103 15.65 7.72 8.61
C TYR A 103 16.60 6.87 7.75
N ALA A 104 16.26 5.59 7.55
CA ALA A 104 17.06 4.66 6.77
C ALA A 104 17.15 5.03 5.28
N VAL A 105 16.11 5.66 4.70
CA VAL A 105 16.12 6.12 3.29
C VAL A 105 16.75 7.51 3.17
N ARG A 106 16.56 8.39 4.15
CA ARG A 106 17.13 9.76 4.15
C ARG A 106 18.65 9.83 4.21
N LEU A 107 19.32 8.76 4.59
CA LEU A 107 20.78 8.69 4.71
C LEU A 107 21.49 8.15 3.46
N LEU A 108 20.73 7.81 2.40
CA LEU A 108 21.28 7.56 1.06
C LEU A 108 21.54 8.86 0.32
#